data_AF-A0AB34H115-F1
#
_entry.id   AF-A0AB34H115-F1
#
_cell.length_a   1.000
_cell.length_b   1.000
_cell.length_c   1.000
_cell.angle_alpha   90.00
_cell.angle_beta   90.00
_cell.angle_gamma   90.00
#
_symmetry.space_group_name_H-M   'P 1'
#
loop_
_entity.id
_entity.type
_entity.pdbx_description
1 polymer ?
#
loop_
_entity_poly.entity_id
_entity_poly.type
_entity_poly.pdbx_seq_one_letter_code
_entity_poly.pdbx_strand_id
1 'polypeptide(L)'
;MKKVMPFVTMIKENLEKMGPRVLDLQLEFEEQAVLMENIVYLTNSLELEHTEVKCASEADKVREDCCSGKPLNVFRTEPGVSVSLVNSQPFNGHFSTKIEIRQGDNRDSIIRRLMKVDRGIKDLSKVKLMRFDDPLLGPWQVPVLGKEHAEETPISEHAVFHVDPTSKKIHLTENGLWADIGDTMINMVH
;
A
#
# COMPACT_ATOMS: atom_id res chain seq x y z
N MET A 1 6.12 32.53 23.24
CA MET A 1 5.51 32.46 24.59
C MET A 1 4.14 31.75 24.64
N LYS A 2 3.31 31.75 23.57
CA LYS A 2 1.96 31.13 23.63
C LYS A 2 1.93 29.60 23.80
N LYS A 3 2.98 28.88 23.40
CA LYS A 3 3.06 27.40 23.48
C LYS A 3 3.57 26.85 24.83
N VAL A 4 4.18 27.70 25.67
CA VAL A 4 4.88 27.25 26.90
C VAL A 4 3.91 26.85 28.00
N MET A 5 2.87 27.66 28.25
CA MET A 5 1.90 27.35 29.31
C MET A 5 1.09 26.07 29.04
N PRO A 6 0.55 25.84 27.83
CA PRO A 6 -0.09 24.56 27.50
C PRO A 6 0.83 23.36 27.69
N PHE A 7 2.11 23.48 27.31
CA PHE A 7 3.11 22.43 27.52
C PHE A 7 3.31 22.11 29.01
N VAL A 8 3.46 23.14 29.85
CA VAL A 8 3.63 22.96 31.30
C VAL A 8 2.41 22.30 31.92
N THR A 9 1.19 22.68 31.52
CA THR A 9 -0.04 22.03 31.98
C THR A 9 -0.06 20.54 31.61
N MET A 10 0.28 20.21 30.37
CA MET A 10 0.35 18.84 29.88
C MET A 10 1.38 17.99 30.65
N ILE A 11 2.54 18.56 30.98
CA ILE A 11 3.57 17.88 31.79
C ILE A 11 3.07 17.65 33.22
N LYS A 12 2.40 18.62 33.84
CA LYS A 12 1.82 18.45 35.18
C LYS A 12 0.77 17.34 35.23
N GLU A 13 -0.14 17.29 34.26
CA GLU A 13 -1.14 16.22 34.17
C GLU A 13 -0.49 14.83 33.98
N ASN A 14 0.55 14.75 33.16
CA ASN A 14 1.28 13.51 32.95
C ASN A 14 2.09 13.09 34.19
N LEU A 15 2.65 14.04 34.94
CA LEU A 15 3.37 13.80 36.19
C LEU A 15 2.45 13.20 37.26
N GLU A 16 1.22 13.69 37.38
CA GLU A 16 0.23 13.14 38.30
C GLU A 16 -0.20 11.71 37.92
N LYS A 17 -0.29 11.40 36.62
CA LYS A 17 -0.73 10.08 36.12
C LYS A 17 0.37 9.02 36.08
N MET A 18 1.54 9.39 35.55
CA MET A 18 2.62 8.46 35.21
C MET A 18 3.84 8.61 36.12
N GLY A 19 3.86 9.61 37.01
CA GLY A 19 4.93 9.83 37.98
C GLY A 19 6.14 10.59 37.41
N PRO A 20 7.23 10.68 38.18
CA PRO A 20 8.37 11.56 37.91
C PRO A 20 9.12 11.28 36.61
N ARG A 21 9.05 10.05 36.08
CA ARG A 21 9.69 9.62 34.82
C ARG A 21 9.35 10.47 33.60
N VAL A 22 8.25 11.22 33.64
CA VAL A 22 7.86 12.16 32.57
C VAL A 22 8.80 13.37 32.48
N LEU A 23 9.53 13.67 33.56
CA LEU A 23 10.46 14.81 33.63
C LEU A 23 11.86 14.46 33.09
N ASP A 24 12.11 13.20 32.75
CA ASP A 24 13.39 12.78 32.17
C ASP A 24 13.55 13.38 30.76
N LEU A 25 14.78 13.78 30.44
CA LEU A 25 15.10 14.45 29.17
C LEU A 25 15.00 13.50 27.96
N GLN A 26 15.08 12.20 28.20
CA GLN A 26 15.07 11.14 27.20
C GLN A 26 14.18 10.00 27.69
N LEU A 27 13.60 9.26 26.74
CA LEU A 27 12.86 8.05 27.06
C LEU A 27 13.82 6.92 27.45
N GLU A 28 13.35 6.04 28.33
CA GLU A 28 14.10 4.85 28.78
C GLU A 28 14.25 3.78 27.69
N PHE A 29 13.51 3.91 26.59
CA PHE A 29 13.49 2.96 25.48
C PHE A 29 13.59 3.69 24.13
N GLU A 30 13.98 2.93 23.11
CA GLU A 30 14.09 3.43 21.74
C GLU A 30 12.70 3.46 21.07
N GLU A 31 12.12 4.66 20.98
CA GLU A 31 10.77 4.88 20.45
C GLU A 31 10.59 4.37 19.02
N GLN A 32 11.59 4.59 18.16
CA GLN A 32 11.55 4.14 16.77
C GLN A 32 11.54 2.61 16.67
N ALA A 33 12.37 1.92 17.47
CA ALA A 33 12.43 0.46 17.47
C ALA A 33 11.08 -0.15 17.89
N VAL A 34 10.48 0.37 18.96
CA VAL A 34 9.17 -0.10 19.45
C VAL A 34 8.07 0.07 18.38
N LEU A 35 8.08 1.17 17.63
CA LEU A 35 7.13 1.39 16.54
C LEU A 35 7.39 0.44 15.36
N MET A 36 8.65 0.22 15.01
CA MET A 36 9.04 -0.68 13.91
C MET A 36 8.69 -2.14 14.22
N GLU A 37 8.83 -2.59 15.47
CA GLU A 37 8.42 -3.93 15.90
C GLU A 37 6.91 -4.17 15.71
N ASN A 38 6.09 -3.12 15.87
CA ASN A 38 4.63 -3.21 15.82
C ASN A 38 4.01 -2.71 14.51
N ILE A 39 4.83 -2.38 13.51
CA ILE A 39 4.38 -1.68 12.30
C ILE A 39 3.36 -2.48 11.48
N VAL A 40 3.51 -3.81 11.45
CA VAL A 40 2.59 -4.72 10.75
C VAL A 40 1.21 -4.69 11.39
N TYR A 41 1.16 -4.74 12.73
CA TYR A 41 -0.08 -4.64 13.48
C TYR A 41 -0.77 -3.29 13.25
N LEU A 42 -0.02 -2.19 13.35
CA LEU A 42 -0.56 -0.84 13.14
C LEU A 42 -1.12 -0.67 11.73
N THR A 43 -0.38 -1.13 10.71
CA THR A 43 -0.81 -1.04 9.31
C THR A 43 -2.09 -1.82 9.07
N ASN A 44 -2.20 -3.04 9.62
CA ASN A 44 -3.39 -3.86 9.47
C ASN A 44 -4.59 -3.33 10.26
N SER A 45 -4.37 -2.90 11.51
CA SER A 45 -5.44 -2.41 12.39
C SER A 45 -6.02 -1.07 11.94
N LEU A 46 -5.20 -0.22 11.31
CA LEU A 46 -5.64 1.05 10.75
C LEU A 46 -6.06 0.92 9.27
N GLU A 47 -6.07 -0.29 8.73
CA GLU A 47 -6.38 -0.61 7.33
C GLU A 47 -5.57 0.20 6.31
N LEU A 48 -4.37 0.65 6.70
CA LEU A 48 -3.45 1.38 5.86
C LEU A 48 -2.78 0.45 4.85
N GLU A 49 -2.21 1.03 3.80
CA GLU A 49 -1.49 0.28 2.78
C GLU A 49 0.00 0.19 3.08
N HIS A 50 0.56 1.31 3.52
CA HIS A 50 1.95 1.43 3.92
C HIS A 50 2.04 2.40 5.09
N THR A 51 2.91 2.07 6.05
CA THR A 51 3.24 2.94 7.17
C THR A 51 4.75 3.11 7.17
N GLU A 52 5.21 4.35 7.21
CA GLU A 52 6.63 4.68 7.24
C GLU A 52 6.94 5.43 8.54
N VAL A 53 7.98 5.00 9.26
CA VAL A 53 8.43 5.64 10.50
C VAL A 53 9.74 6.36 10.21
N LYS A 54 9.69 7.69 10.18
CA LYS A 54 10.84 8.57 9.92
C LYS A 54 11.27 9.30 11.18
N CYS A 55 12.54 9.67 11.24
CA CYS A 55 13.03 10.57 12.27
C CYS A 55 12.45 11.98 12.08
N ALA A 56 12.07 12.63 13.17
CA ALA A 56 11.49 13.99 13.13
C ALA A 56 12.42 15.02 12.46
N SER A 57 13.73 14.75 12.44
CA SER A 57 14.75 15.53 11.73
C SER A 57 14.47 15.69 10.23
N GLU A 58 13.85 14.69 9.61
CA GLU A 58 13.54 14.63 8.18
C GLU A 58 12.20 15.31 7.83
N ALA A 59 11.43 15.75 8.84
CA ALA A 59 10.07 16.24 8.64
C ALA A 59 9.99 17.78 8.72
N ASP A 60 9.77 18.45 7.58
CA ASP A 60 9.80 19.93 7.52
C ASP A 60 8.78 20.64 8.44
N LYS A 61 7.52 20.21 8.41
CA LYS A 61 6.41 20.90 9.11
C LYS A 61 6.19 20.41 10.54
N VAL A 62 6.73 19.25 10.86
CA VAL A 62 6.38 18.49 12.06
C VAL A 62 7.51 18.56 13.09
N ARG A 63 8.72 18.93 12.67
CA ARG A 63 9.93 18.97 13.50
C ARG A 63 9.82 19.85 14.75
N GLU A 64 9.16 21.01 14.67
CA GLU A 64 9.09 21.95 15.80
C GLU A 64 8.08 21.54 16.89
N ASP A 65 7.05 20.79 16.52
CA ASP A 65 5.96 20.39 17.43
C ASP A 65 6.08 18.92 17.89
N CYS A 66 6.92 18.12 17.24
CA CYS A 66 7.16 16.73 17.61
C CYS A 66 8.04 16.64 18.86
N CYS A 67 7.59 15.89 19.85
CA CYS A 67 8.34 15.62 21.09
C CYS A 67 8.35 14.12 21.39
N SER A 68 9.39 13.66 22.10
CA SER A 68 9.57 12.25 22.46
C SER A 68 8.35 11.71 23.23
N GLY A 69 7.85 10.55 22.82
CA GLY A 69 6.68 9.91 23.42
C GLY A 69 5.34 10.50 22.98
N LYS A 70 5.35 11.50 22.10
CA LYS A 70 4.18 12.04 21.40
C LYS A 70 4.49 12.22 19.92
N PRO A 71 4.66 11.11 19.18
CA PRO A 71 4.98 11.17 17.76
C PRO A 71 3.80 11.77 16.99
N LEU A 72 4.12 12.53 15.96
CA LEU A 72 3.13 13.12 15.06
C LEU A 72 3.07 12.31 13.76
N ASN A 73 1.87 12.14 13.23
CA ASN A 73 1.63 11.41 11.99
C ASN A 73 0.95 12.29 10.94
N VAL A 74 1.19 11.96 9.67
CA VAL A 74 0.58 12.63 8.52
C VAL A 74 0.04 11.56 7.58
N PHE A 75 -1.26 11.60 7.31
CA PHE A 75 -1.87 10.73 6.30
C PHE A 75 -1.77 11.42 4.93
N ARG A 76 -1.37 10.64 3.93
CA ARG A 76 -1.30 11.08 2.54
C ARG A 76 -1.93 10.01 1.65
N THR A 77 -2.65 10.46 0.64
CA THR A 77 -3.09 9.62 -0.47
C THR A 77 -2.04 9.73 -1.58
N GLU A 78 -1.43 8.62 -1.94
CA GLU A 78 -0.51 8.56 -3.08
C GLU A 78 -1.30 8.56 -4.39
N PRO A 79 -0.85 9.30 -5.42
CA PRO A 79 -1.49 9.30 -6.73
C PRO A 79 -1.36 7.91 -7.38
N GLY A 80 -2.40 7.48 -8.09
CA GLY A 80 -2.44 6.21 -8.80
C GLY A 80 -3.29 6.27 -10.06
N VAL A 81 -3.14 5.24 -10.89
CA VAL A 81 -3.94 5.03 -12.11
C VAL A 81 -4.86 3.84 -11.91
N SER A 82 -6.15 4.02 -12.20
CA SER A 82 -7.15 2.97 -12.04
C SER A 82 -7.07 1.95 -13.16
N VAL A 83 -6.92 0.67 -12.81
CA VAL A 83 -6.90 -0.47 -13.72
C VAL A 83 -8.08 -1.39 -13.41
N SER A 84 -8.69 -1.94 -14.45
CA SER A 84 -9.76 -2.93 -14.31
C SER A 84 -9.14 -4.33 -14.19
N LEU A 85 -9.33 -4.99 -13.05
CA LEU A 85 -9.00 -6.40 -12.88
C LEU A 85 -10.23 -7.24 -13.23
N VAL A 86 -10.10 -8.11 -14.22
CA VAL A 86 -11.17 -8.96 -14.74
C VAL A 86 -10.87 -10.41 -14.39
N ASN A 87 -11.84 -11.10 -13.82
CA ASN A 87 -11.74 -12.53 -13.60
C ASN A 87 -12.45 -13.27 -14.74
N SER A 88 -11.66 -13.94 -15.59
CA SER A 88 -12.17 -14.71 -16.72
C SER A 88 -12.55 -16.15 -16.35
N GLN A 89 -12.32 -16.58 -15.11
CA GLN A 89 -12.51 -17.99 -14.73
C GLN A 89 -14.01 -18.36 -14.69
N PRO A 90 -14.40 -19.47 -15.33
CA PRO A 90 -15.77 -19.96 -15.26
C PRO A 90 -16.09 -20.46 -13.85
N PHE A 91 -17.35 -20.29 -13.44
CA PHE A 91 -17.89 -20.75 -12.15
C PHE A 91 -17.24 -20.12 -10.91
N ASN A 92 -16.58 -18.98 -11.06
CA ASN A 92 -15.99 -18.22 -9.96
C ASN A 92 -16.89 -17.02 -9.59
N GLY A 93 -17.09 -16.78 -8.28
CA GLY A 93 -17.88 -15.68 -7.74
C GLY A 93 -17.12 -14.35 -7.59
N HIS A 94 -15.81 -14.34 -7.87
CA HIS A 94 -14.99 -13.12 -7.85
C HIS A 94 -15.22 -12.32 -9.13
N PHE A 95 -15.88 -11.16 -9.03
CA PHE A 95 -16.21 -10.31 -10.17
C PHE A 95 -15.09 -9.32 -10.52
N SER A 96 -15.25 -8.66 -11.67
CA SER A 96 -14.34 -7.60 -12.09
C SER A 96 -14.38 -6.41 -11.12
N THR A 97 -13.21 -5.90 -10.76
CA THR A 97 -13.05 -4.78 -9.83
C THR A 97 -12.05 -3.77 -10.37
N LYS A 98 -12.19 -2.51 -9.95
CA LYS A 98 -11.22 -1.46 -10.29
C LYS A 98 -10.27 -1.23 -9.13
N ILE A 99 -8.98 -1.23 -9.41
CA ILE A 99 -7.93 -1.04 -8.41
C ILE A 99 -7.01 0.09 -8.90
N GLU A 100 -6.66 1.01 -8.00
CA GLU A 100 -5.63 2.02 -8.30
C GLU A 100 -4.26 1.38 -8.18
N ILE A 101 -3.42 1.44 -9.22
CA ILE A 101 -2.01 1.06 -9.17
C ILE A 101 -1.17 2.30 -8.92
N ARG A 102 -0.16 2.18 -8.06
CA ARG A 102 0.72 3.27 -7.62
C ARG A 102 2.16 3.03 -8.05
N GLN A 103 2.98 4.08 -8.00
CA GLN A 103 4.38 4.00 -8.35
C GLN A 103 5.14 3.06 -7.41
N GLY A 104 5.84 2.07 -7.98
CA GLY A 104 6.64 1.10 -7.22
C GLY A 104 5.80 -0.01 -6.59
N ASP A 105 4.54 -0.16 -6.96
CA ASP A 105 3.72 -1.29 -6.54
C ASP A 105 4.37 -2.61 -6.97
N ASN A 106 4.16 -3.65 -6.16
CA ASN A 106 4.52 -5.02 -6.49
C ASN A 106 3.25 -5.87 -6.62
N ARG A 107 3.40 -7.10 -7.13
CA ARG A 107 2.28 -8.03 -7.26
C ARG A 107 1.49 -8.19 -5.95
N ASP A 108 2.21 -8.33 -4.84
CA ASP A 108 1.61 -8.57 -3.53
C ASP A 108 0.85 -7.35 -3.00
N SER A 109 1.31 -6.12 -3.25
CA SER A 109 0.61 -4.90 -2.83
C SER A 109 -0.73 -4.76 -3.55
N ILE A 110 -0.75 -5.06 -4.86
CA ILE A 110 -1.97 -5.08 -5.67
C ILE A 110 -2.94 -6.17 -5.17
N ILE A 111 -2.44 -7.38 -4.90
CA ILE A 111 -3.28 -8.48 -4.37
C ILE A 111 -3.85 -8.11 -2.99
N ARG A 112 -3.07 -7.52 -2.08
CA ARG A 112 -3.59 -7.03 -0.79
C ARG A 112 -4.67 -5.97 -0.97
N ARG A 113 -4.51 -5.09 -1.95
CA ARG A 113 -5.52 -4.07 -2.30
C ARG A 113 -6.79 -4.73 -2.83
N LEU A 114 -6.66 -5.76 -3.67
CA LEU A 114 -7.76 -6.59 -4.14
C LEU A 114 -8.48 -7.30 -2.97
N MET A 115 -7.76 -7.92 -2.04
CA MET A 115 -8.33 -8.62 -0.88
C MET A 115 -9.13 -7.70 0.06
N LYS A 116 -8.79 -6.40 0.11
CA LYS A 116 -9.57 -5.40 0.87
C LYS A 116 -10.93 -5.12 0.22
N VAL A 117 -10.99 -5.13 -1.12
CA VAL A 117 -12.21 -4.92 -1.90
C VAL A 117 -13.05 -6.20 -1.97
N ASP A 118 -12.40 -7.32 -2.26
CA ASP A 118 -12.98 -8.66 -2.31
C ASP A 118 -12.55 -9.49 -1.10
N ARG A 119 -13.39 -9.42 -0.04
CA ARG A 119 -13.17 -10.14 1.23
C ARG A 119 -13.29 -11.67 1.11
N GLY A 120 -13.69 -12.20 -0.05
CA GLY A 120 -13.72 -13.64 -0.29
C GLY A 120 -12.32 -14.24 -0.42
N ILE A 121 -11.33 -13.43 -0.84
CA ILE A 121 -9.95 -13.86 -1.02
C ILE A 121 -9.22 -13.76 0.32
N LYS A 122 -8.74 -14.91 0.82
CA LYS A 122 -8.06 -15.00 2.13
C LYS A 122 -6.55 -15.17 2.05
N ASP A 123 -6.05 -15.77 0.96
CA ASP A 123 -4.62 -16.09 0.82
C ASP A 123 -4.04 -15.40 -0.42
N LEU A 124 -2.87 -14.77 -0.27
CA LEU A 124 -2.15 -14.12 -1.37
C LEU A 124 -1.75 -15.11 -2.47
N SER A 125 -1.28 -16.29 -2.08
CA SER A 125 -0.74 -17.30 -3.00
C SER A 125 -1.80 -17.93 -3.92
N LYS A 126 -3.09 -17.74 -3.60
CA LYS A 126 -4.21 -18.22 -4.41
C LYS A 126 -4.52 -17.31 -5.58
N VAL A 127 -4.05 -16.06 -5.53
CA VAL A 127 -4.28 -15.08 -6.59
C VAL A 127 -3.09 -15.04 -7.54
N LYS A 128 -3.35 -15.23 -8.83
CA LYS A 128 -2.40 -14.99 -9.90
C LYS A 128 -2.84 -13.78 -10.70
N LEU A 129 -1.92 -12.85 -10.92
CA LEU A 129 -2.12 -11.70 -11.80
C LEU A 129 -1.52 -12.02 -13.17
N MET A 130 -2.31 -11.76 -14.21
CA MET A 130 -1.93 -11.97 -15.60
C MET A 130 -2.11 -10.66 -16.36
N ARG A 131 -1.28 -10.45 -17.38
CA ARG A 131 -1.41 -9.35 -18.34
C ARG A 131 -1.73 -9.92 -19.72
N PHE A 132 -2.44 -9.14 -20.53
CA PHE A 132 -2.57 -9.45 -21.95
C PHE A 132 -1.23 -9.27 -22.67
N ASP A 133 -0.97 -10.11 -23.65
CA ASP A 133 0.19 -9.94 -24.54
C ASP A 133 0.05 -8.67 -25.39
N ASP A 134 -1.17 -8.37 -25.84
CA ASP A 134 -1.56 -7.09 -26.45
C ASP A 134 -2.51 -6.33 -25.51
N PRO A 135 -2.06 -5.22 -24.88
CA PRO A 135 -2.88 -4.43 -23.95
C PRO A 135 -4.10 -3.76 -24.56
N LEU A 136 -4.10 -3.53 -25.88
CA LEU A 136 -5.17 -2.82 -26.57
C LEU A 136 -6.18 -3.78 -27.20
N LEU A 137 -5.74 -4.85 -27.84
CA LEU A 137 -6.63 -5.79 -28.54
C LEU A 137 -7.06 -6.97 -27.66
N GLY A 138 -6.20 -7.42 -26.75
CA GLY A 138 -6.46 -8.58 -25.88
C GLY A 138 -7.80 -8.50 -25.13
N PRO A 139 -8.11 -7.39 -24.43
CA PRO A 139 -9.39 -7.24 -23.72
C PRO A 139 -10.64 -7.30 -24.61
N TRP A 140 -10.50 -7.04 -25.92
CA TRP A 140 -11.62 -7.01 -26.87
C TRP A 140 -11.76 -8.31 -27.66
N GLN A 141 -10.82 -9.23 -27.50
CA GLN A 141 -10.88 -10.52 -28.15
C GLN A 141 -11.92 -11.40 -27.46
N VAL A 142 -12.76 -12.06 -28.25
CA VAL A 142 -13.79 -12.97 -27.72
C VAL A 142 -13.08 -14.19 -27.12
N PRO A 143 -13.30 -14.51 -25.83
CA PRO A 143 -12.68 -15.67 -25.21
C PRO A 143 -13.13 -16.96 -25.91
N VAL A 144 -12.17 -17.82 -26.25
CA VAL A 144 -12.45 -19.14 -26.78
C VAL A 144 -12.48 -20.13 -25.62
N LEU A 145 -13.61 -20.82 -25.45
CA LEU A 145 -13.80 -21.78 -24.37
C LEU A 145 -12.67 -22.83 -24.35
N GLY A 146 -11.98 -22.96 -23.22
CA GLY A 146 -10.84 -23.86 -23.04
C GLY A 146 -9.48 -23.31 -23.50
N LYS A 147 -9.43 -22.10 -24.05
CA LYS A 147 -8.19 -21.36 -24.39
C LYS A 147 -8.21 -19.93 -23.86
N GLU A 148 -8.82 -19.73 -22.70
CA GLU A 148 -8.98 -18.41 -22.07
C GLU A 148 -7.60 -17.76 -21.81
N HIS A 149 -6.60 -18.56 -21.42
CA HIS A 149 -5.25 -18.08 -21.06
C HIS A 149 -4.21 -18.13 -22.19
N ALA A 150 -4.62 -18.26 -23.46
CA ALA A 150 -3.67 -18.49 -24.55
C ALA A 150 -2.83 -17.25 -24.92
N GLU A 151 -3.33 -16.05 -24.63
CA GLU A 151 -2.69 -14.75 -24.96
C GLU A 151 -2.47 -13.92 -23.67
N GLU A 152 -2.31 -14.62 -22.55
CA GLU A 152 -2.14 -14.05 -21.22
C GLU A 152 -0.78 -14.47 -20.64
N THR A 153 0.04 -13.48 -20.28
CA THR A 153 1.33 -13.72 -19.64
C THR A 153 1.22 -13.52 -18.12
N PRO A 154 1.67 -14.46 -17.28
CA PRO A 154 1.70 -14.29 -15.83
C PRO A 154 2.69 -13.21 -15.41
N ILE A 155 2.28 -12.37 -14.44
CA ILE A 155 3.15 -11.35 -13.84
C ILE A 155 4.03 -12.01 -12.79
N SER A 156 5.34 -11.79 -12.90
CA SER A 156 6.36 -12.32 -12.00
C SER A 156 6.28 -11.70 -10.60
N GLU A 157 6.77 -12.41 -9.59
CA GLU A 157 6.83 -11.90 -8.21
C GLU A 157 7.78 -10.71 -8.06
N HIS A 158 8.81 -10.67 -8.91
CA HIS A 158 9.82 -9.60 -8.92
C HIS A 158 9.44 -8.41 -9.81
N ALA A 159 8.25 -8.42 -10.38
CA ALA A 159 7.79 -7.35 -11.25
C ALA A 159 7.45 -6.10 -10.45
N VAL A 160 7.89 -4.94 -10.96
CA VAL A 160 7.60 -3.63 -10.37
C VAL A 160 6.75 -2.81 -11.33
N PHE A 161 5.68 -2.23 -10.80
CA PHE A 161 4.77 -1.37 -11.54
C PHE A 161 5.25 0.07 -11.46
N HIS A 162 5.44 0.69 -12.62
CA HIS A 162 5.75 2.11 -12.77
C HIS A 162 4.57 2.82 -13.40
N VAL A 163 4.15 3.90 -12.76
CA VAL A 163 2.97 4.67 -13.11
C VAL A 163 3.42 6.08 -13.48
N ASP A 164 3.07 6.51 -14.68
CA ASP A 164 3.17 7.92 -15.04
C ASP A 164 1.82 8.60 -14.79
N PRO A 165 1.69 9.41 -13.73
CA PRO A 165 0.42 10.04 -13.37
C PRO A 165 -0.05 11.06 -14.43
N THR A 166 0.85 11.55 -15.27
CA THR A 166 0.55 12.56 -16.29
C THR A 166 -0.10 11.92 -17.51
N SER A 167 0.46 10.82 -18.00
CA SER A 167 -0.03 10.11 -19.18
C SER A 167 -1.07 9.04 -18.84
N LYS A 168 -1.27 8.73 -17.55
CA LYS A 168 -2.12 7.63 -17.06
C LYS A 168 -1.73 6.27 -17.63
N LYS A 169 -0.43 6.08 -17.89
CA LYS A 169 0.12 4.82 -18.40
C LYS A 169 0.82 4.06 -17.30
N ILE A 170 0.82 2.74 -17.44
CA ILE A 170 1.39 1.82 -16.48
C ILE A 170 2.34 0.89 -17.22
N HIS A 171 3.58 0.90 -16.75
CA HIS A 171 4.65 0.08 -17.27
C HIS A 171 5.07 -0.94 -16.22
N LEU A 172 5.16 -2.18 -16.64
CA LEU A 172 5.75 -3.25 -15.86
C LEU A 172 7.23 -3.35 -16.18
N THR A 173 8.08 -3.41 -15.16
CA THR A 173 9.49 -3.77 -15.33
C THR A 173 9.73 -5.18 -14.80
N GLU A 174 10.13 -6.08 -15.68
CA GLU A 174 10.53 -7.46 -15.36
C GLU A 174 11.88 -7.76 -15.98
N ASN A 175 12.87 -8.16 -15.17
CA ASN A 175 14.22 -8.53 -15.64
C ASN A 175 14.89 -7.48 -16.55
N GLY A 176 14.55 -6.19 -16.37
CA GLY A 176 15.06 -5.07 -17.17
C GLY A 176 14.31 -4.79 -18.48
N LEU A 177 13.28 -5.58 -18.80
CA LEU A 177 12.38 -5.33 -19.92
C LEU A 177 11.16 -4.53 -19.47
N TRP A 178 10.70 -3.61 -20.32
CA TRP A 178 9.50 -2.82 -20.10
C TRP A 178 8.34 -3.40 -20.91
N ALA A 179 7.21 -3.64 -20.25
CA ALA A 179 5.97 -4.03 -20.89
C ALA A 179 4.87 -3.04 -20.51
N ASP A 180 4.02 -2.69 -21.47
CA ASP A 180 2.81 -1.92 -21.19
C ASP A 180 1.72 -2.88 -20.69
N ILE A 181 0.94 -2.44 -19.71
CA ILE A 181 -0.17 -3.21 -19.13
C ILE A 181 -1.51 -2.75 -19.71
N GLY A 182 -1.59 -1.50 -20.18
CA GLY A 182 -2.86 -0.89 -20.56
C GLY A 182 -3.81 -0.71 -19.38
N ASP A 183 -5.12 -0.74 -19.68
CA ASP A 183 -6.18 -0.39 -18.72
C ASP A 183 -6.81 -1.61 -18.02
N THR A 184 -6.49 -2.82 -18.48
CA THR A 184 -7.13 -4.07 -18.03
C THR A 184 -6.09 -5.15 -17.71
N MET A 185 -6.22 -5.76 -16.54
CA MET A 185 -5.46 -6.94 -16.12
C MET A 185 -6.41 -8.07 -15.78
N ILE A 186 -5.88 -9.29 -15.71
CA ILE A 186 -6.66 -10.46 -15.33
C ILE A 186 -6.21 -10.96 -13.96
N ASN A 187 -7.18 -11.30 -13.12
CA ASN A 187 -6.93 -11.99 -11.86
C ASN A 187 -7.56 -13.38 -11.88
N MET A 188 -6.77 -14.38 -11.49
CA MET A 188 -7.24 -15.74 -11.29
C MET A 188 -7.13 -16.11 -9.82
N VAL A 189 -8.19 -16.67 -9.26
CA VAL A 189 -8.24 -17.13 -7.88
C VAL A 189 -8.40 -18.65 -7.87
N HIS A 190 -7.51 -19.35 -7.16
CA HIS A 190 -7.48 -20.82 -7.04
C HIS A 190 -7.82 -21.32 -5.64
#